data_AF-A0A7V6X519-F1
#
_entry.id   AF-A0A7V6X519-F1
#
_cell.length_a   1.000
_cell.length_b   1.000
_cell.length_c   1.000
_cell.angle_alpha   90.00
_cell.angle_beta   90.00
_cell.angle_gamma   90.00
#
_symmetry.space_group_name_H-M   'P 1'
#
loop_
_entity.id
_entity.type
_entity.pdbx_description
1 polymer ?
#
loop_
_entity_poly.entity_id
_entity_poly.type
_entity_poly.pdbx_seq_one_letter_code
_entity_poly.pdbx_strand_id
1 'polypeptide(L)' 'MLKYTSLLAHYDQNYPERAQPLIEHLLNVAFRARDLGSIIGLGSICQLIGLLHDFGKHYKDFQAY' A
#
# COMPACT_ATOMS: atom_id res chain seq x y z
N MET A 1 0.98 20.79 -2.81
CA MET A 1 0.76 19.62 -1.94
C MET A 1 0.30 18.48 -2.83
N LEU A 2 1.02 17.35 -2.87
CA LEU A 2 0.59 16.18 -3.65
C LEU A 2 -0.76 15.70 -3.11
N LYS A 3 -1.73 15.45 -3.99
CA LYS A 3 -2.94 14.73 -3.61
C LYS A 3 -2.53 13.27 -3.43
N TYR A 4 -2.35 12.82 -2.19
CA TYR A 4 -2.01 11.43 -1.87
C TYR A 4 -3.01 10.42 -2.44
N THR A 5 -4.23 10.86 -2.77
CA THR A 5 -5.26 10.09 -3.45
C THR A 5 -4.97 9.81 -4.93
N SER A 6 -4.01 10.49 -5.55
CA SER A 6 -3.61 10.23 -6.95
C SER A 6 -2.35 9.38 -7.09
N LEU A 7 -1.72 8.99 -5.97
CA LEU A 7 -0.56 8.11 -5.99
C LEU A 7 -1.02 6.67 -6.26
N LEU A 8 -0.27 5.92 -7.06
CA LEU A 8 -0.59 4.54 -7.41
C LEU A 8 0.39 3.56 -6.74
N ALA A 9 -0.14 2.46 -6.19
CA ALA A 9 0.63 1.30 -5.78
C ALA A 9 0.86 0.31 -6.93
N HIS A 10 -0.14 0.25 -7.83
CA HIS A 10 -0.18 -0.61 -9.00
C HIS A 10 -0.71 0.19 -10.18
N TYR A 11 -0.07 -0.02 -11.34
CA TYR A 11 -0.49 0.52 -12.62
C TYR A 11 -0.24 -0.55 -13.69
N ASP A 12 -1.18 -0.72 -14.61
CA ASP A 12 -1.07 -1.63 -15.75
C ASP A 12 -1.40 -0.82 -17.01
N GLN A 13 -0.43 -0.71 -17.92
CA GLN A 13 -0.58 0.04 -19.17
C GLN A 13 -1.64 -0.56 -20.10
N ASN A 14 -1.81 -1.89 -20.06
CA ASN A 14 -2.78 -2.59 -20.90
C ASN A 14 -4.19 -2.57 -20.29
N TYR A 15 -4.27 -2.40 -18.96
CA TYR A 15 -5.52 -2.44 -18.20
C TYR A 15 -5.55 -1.32 -17.14
N PRO A 16 -5.70 -0.04 -17.54
CA PRO A 16 -5.67 1.10 -16.61
C PRO A 16 -6.71 1.02 -15.50
N GLU A 17 -7.82 0.33 -15.72
CA GLU A 17 -8.87 0.08 -14.73
C GLU A 17 -8.42 -0.78 -13.55
N ARG A 18 -7.29 -1.49 -13.68
CA ARG A 18 -6.67 -2.27 -12.60
C ARG A 18 -5.73 -1.44 -11.73
N ALA A 19 -5.57 -0.16 -12.03
CA ALA A 19 -4.76 0.74 -11.22
C ALA A 19 -5.33 0.80 -9.79
N GLN A 20 -4.43 0.73 -8.80
CA GLN A 20 -4.82 0.76 -7.40
C GLN A 20 -4.19 1.97 -6.70
N PRO A 21 -4.99 2.82 -6.05
CA PRO A 21 -4.49 3.92 -5.23
C PRO A 21 -3.56 3.43 -4.12
N LEU A 22 -2.44 4.13 -3.92
CA LEU A 22 -1.43 3.75 -2.94
C LEU A 22 -2.00 3.70 -1.51
N ILE A 23 -2.81 4.69 -1.12
CA ILE A 23 -3.41 4.72 0.21
C ILE A 23 -4.34 3.53 0.47
N GLU A 24 -5.11 3.13 -0.53
CA GLU A 24 -6.01 1.98 -0.44
C GLU A 24 -5.21 0.69 -0.28
N HIS A 25 -4.18 0.51 -1.10
CA HIS A 25 -3.26 -0.63 -1.01
C HIS A 25 -2.62 -0.74 0.37
N LEU A 26 -2.02 0.33 0.89
CA LEU A 26 -1.34 0.31 2.18
C LEU A 26 -2.29 -0.03 3.33
N LEU A 27 -3.50 0.53 3.34
CA LEU A 27 -4.50 0.22 4.37
C LEU A 27 -5.00 -1.23 4.26
N ASN A 28 -5.30 -1.70 3.06
CA ASN A 28 -5.75 -3.08 2.82
C ASN A 28 -4.70 -4.10 3.24
N VAL A 29 -3.43 -3.87 2.90
CA VAL A 29 -2.31 -4.73 3.31
C VAL A 29 -2.10 -4.67 4.82
N ALA A 30 -2.15 -3.49 5.43
CA ALA A 30 -2.02 -3.34 6.88
C ALA A 30 -3.08 -4.14 7.64
N PHE A 31 -4.35 -4.08 7.23
CA PHE A 31 -5.43 -4.83 7.88
C PHE A 31 -5.26 -6.35 7.71
N ARG A 32 -4.92 -6.82 6.51
CA ARG A 32 -4.65 -8.25 6.28
C ARG A 32 -3.46 -8.75 7.10
N ALA A 33 -2.39 -7.95 7.17
CA ALA A 33 -1.21 -8.28 7.96
C ALA A 33 -1.53 -8.32 9.46
N ARG A 34 -2.36 -7.40 9.97
CA ARG A 34 -2.86 -7.43 11.34
C ARG A 34 -3.61 -8.74 11.64
N ASP A 35 -4.55 -9.09 10.78
CA ASP A 35 -5.43 -10.24 11.01
C ASP A 35 -4.60 -11.54 11.03
N LEU A 36 -3.62 -11.68 10.14
CA LEU A 36 -2.68 -12.81 10.14
C LEU A 36 -1.74 -12.80 11.36
N GLY A 37 -1.12 -11.65 11.65
CA GLY A 37 -0.20 -11.52 12.78
C GLY A 37 -0.88 -11.72 14.14
N SER A 38 -2.18 -11.46 14.23
CA SER A 38 -2.95 -11.66 15.47
C SER A 38 -3.03 -13.12 15.89
N ILE A 39 -2.91 -14.07 14.95
CA ILE A 39 -2.89 -15.51 15.24
C ILE A 39 -1.71 -15.88 16.17
N ILE A 40 -0.63 -15.11 16.12
CA ILE A 40 0.59 -15.31 16.92
C ILE A 40 0.84 -14.17 17.93
N GLY A 41 -0.16 -13.32 18.20
CA GLY A 41 -0.03 -12.20 19.15
C GLY A 41 0.78 -11.00 18.62
N LEU A 42 1.05 -10.94 17.31
CA LEU A 42 1.85 -9.90 16.64
C LEU A 42 1.02 -8.97 15.73
N GLY A 43 -0.30 -8.87 15.96
CA GLY A 43 -1.20 -8.11 15.07
C GLY A 43 -0.76 -6.66 14.84
N SER A 44 -0.46 -5.91 15.89
CA SER A 44 -0.08 -4.48 15.78
C SER A 44 1.24 -4.27 15.04
N ILE A 45 2.26 -5.11 15.27
CA ILE A 45 3.55 -4.97 14.58
C ILE A 45 3.42 -5.36 13.11
N CYS A 46 2.66 -6.42 12.80
CA CYS A 46 2.39 -6.82 11.42
C CYS A 46 1.56 -5.76 10.68
N GLN A 47 0.61 -5.11 11.35
CA GLN A 47 -0.14 -3.99 10.78
C GLN A 47 0.79 -2.84 10.39
N LEU A 48 1.71 -2.45 11.29
CA LEU A 48 2.66 -1.38 11.04
C LEU A 48 3.61 -1.73 9.87
N ILE A 49 4.13 -2.96 9.85
CA ILE A 49 4.98 -3.42 8.75
C ILE A 49 4.20 -3.40 7.43
N GLY A 50 2.97 -3.90 7.42
CA GLY A 50 2.10 -3.90 6.24
C GLY A 50 1.76 -2.49 5.75
N LEU A 51 1.59 -1.52 6.64
CA LEU A 51 1.38 -0.13 6.29
C LEU A 51 2.63 0.51 5.67
N LEU A 52 3.83 0.12 6.13
CA LEU A 52 5.09 0.74 5.72
C LEU A 52 5.77 0.05 4.53
N HIS A 53 5.40 -1.19 4.20
CA HIS A 53 6.13 -2.03 3.23
C HIS A 53 6.38 -1.34 1.88
N ASP A 54 5.36 -0.65 1.37
CA ASP A 54 5.36 0.05 0.09
C ASP A 54 5.28 1.57 0.26
N PHE A 55 5.54 2.10 1.47
CA PHE A 55 5.44 3.53 1.71
C PHE A 55 6.35 4.33 0.76
N GLY A 56 7.50 3.78 0.38
CA GLY A 56 8.42 4.37 -0.60
C GLY A 56 7.83 4.60 -2.00
N LYS A 57 6.70 3.98 -2.35
CA LYS A 57 6.05 4.23 -3.64
C LYS A 57 5.54 5.66 -3.81
N HIS A 58 5.47 6.46 -2.74
CA HIS A 58 5.16 7.89 -2.85
C HIS A 58 6.28 8.72 -3.50
N TYR A 59 7.50 8.19 -3.60
CA TYR A 59 8.61 8.91 -4.22
C TYR A 59 8.35 9.15 -5.71
N LYS A 60 8.76 10.32 -6.20
CA LYS A 60 8.54 10.74 -7.60
C LYS A 60 9.11 9.74 -8.59
N ASP A 61 10.27 9.18 -8.29
CA ASP A 61 10.97 8.23 -9.17
C ASP A 61 10.14 6.95 -9.38
N PHE A 62 9.45 6.48 -8.34
CA PHE A 62 8.53 5.35 -8.46
C PHE A 62 7.25 5.73 -9.22
N GLN A 63 6.69 6.93 -8.98
CA GLN A 63 5.47 7.38 -9.65
C GLN A 63 5.68 7.74 -11.14
N ALA A 64 6.94 7.91 -11.56
CA ALA A 64 7.30 8.21 -12.94
C ALA A 64 7.72 6.95 -13.74
N TYR A 65 7.80 5.79 -13.09
CA TYR A 65 8.10 4.49 -13.70
C TYR A 65 6.89 3.95 -14.46
#